data_AF-A0A3L7UTT8-F1
#
_entry.id   AF-A0A3L7UTT8-F1
#
_cell.length_a   1.000
_cell.length_b   1.000
_cell.length_c   1.000
_cell.angle_alpha   90.00
_cell.angle_beta   90.00
_cell.angle_gamma   90.00
#
_symmetry.space_group_name_H-M   'P 1'
#
loop_
_entity.id
_entity.type
_entity.pdbx_description
1 polymer ?
#
loop_
_entity_poly.entity_id
_entity_poly.type
_entity_poly.pdbx_seq_one_letter_code
_entity_poly.pdbx_strand_id
1 'polypeptide(L)' 'RKVWHLIYSQSPDDNDQFGGEVTLKNPEHFRFLRSGQAVSVEGEFDPAQRDRLGKPVYEATQIVPVGTR' A
#
# COMPACT_ATOMS: atom_id res chain seq x y z
N ARG A 1 9.88 -0.13 14.10
CA ARG A 1 8.53 0.30 13.66
C ARG A 1 8.02 -0.73 12.67
N LYS A 2 6.77 -1.19 12.79
CA LYS A 2 6.15 -2.04 11.75
C LYS A 2 5.77 -1.16 10.57
N VAL A 3 6.04 -1.64 9.37
CA VAL A 3 5.73 -0.98 8.10
C VAL A 3 4.85 -1.94 7.31
N TRP A 4 3.86 -1.40 6.62
CA TRP A 4 3.00 -2.18 5.73
C TRP A 4 3.35 -1.87 4.29
N HIS A 5 3.32 -2.91 3.46
CA HIS A 5 3.56 -2.82 2.03
C HIS A 5 2.28 -3.26 1.31
N LEU A 6 1.92 -2.56 0.25
CA LEU A 6 0.89 -2.98 -0.70
C LEU A 6 1.61 -3.48 -1.96
N ILE A 7 1.46 -4.77 -2.24
CA ILE A 7 2.00 -5.40 -3.46
C ILE A 7 0.85 -5.47 -4.48
N TYR A 8 0.95 -4.72 -5.57
CA TYR A 8 -0.04 -4.73 -6.64
C TYR A 8 0.42 -5.49 -7.89
N SER A 9 1.73 -5.74 -8.03
CA SER A 9 2.28 -6.60 -9.09
C SER A 9 3.44 -7.43 -8.54
N GLN A 10 3.39 -8.76 -8.77
CA GLN A 10 4.50 -9.66 -8.43
C GLN A 10 5.60 -9.69 -9.51
N SER A 11 5.27 -9.23 -10.72
CA SER A 11 6.16 -9.17 -11.87
C SER A 11 6.00 -7.83 -12.57
N PRO A 12 6.36 -6.71 -11.93
CA PRO A 12 6.34 -5.39 -12.56
C PRO A 12 7.27 -5.38 -13.78
N ASP A 13 6.90 -4.64 -14.81
CA ASP A 13 7.79 -4.40 -15.95
C ASP A 13 8.75 -3.23 -15.67
N ASP A 14 9.72 -3.04 -16.57
CA ASP A 14 10.78 -2.03 -16.42
C ASP A 14 10.26 -0.57 -16.42
N ASN A 15 9.02 -0.33 -16.84
CA ASN A 15 8.41 1.00 -16.83
C ASN A 15 7.57 1.27 -15.57
N ASP A 16 7.44 0.29 -14.67
CA ASP A 16 6.75 0.47 -13.40
C ASP A 16 7.57 1.35 -12.45
N GLN A 17 7.10 2.59 -12.25
CA GLN A 17 7.75 3.59 -11.42
C GLN A 17 7.89 3.20 -9.93
N PHE A 18 7.09 2.26 -9.44
CA PHE A 18 7.13 1.82 -8.03
C PHE A 18 7.62 0.38 -7.87
N GLY A 19 7.82 -0.33 -8.98
CA GLY A 19 8.35 -1.70 -8.99
C GLY A 19 7.43 -2.67 -8.28
N GLY A 20 6.12 -2.62 -8.55
CA GLY A 20 5.12 -3.59 -8.08
C GLY A 20 4.72 -3.50 -6.61
N GLU A 21 5.39 -2.66 -5.82
CA GLU A 21 5.07 -2.46 -4.41
C GLU A 21 5.20 -1.00 -3.95
N VAL A 22 4.36 -0.62 -2.99
CA VAL A 22 4.44 0.68 -2.31
C VAL A 22 4.39 0.52 -0.81
N THR A 23 5.13 1.38 -0.11
CA THR A 23 5.04 1.50 1.35
C THR A 23 3.78 2.26 1.71
N LEU A 24 2.99 1.75 2.66
CA LEU A 24 1.79 2.43 3.14
C LEU A 24 2.11 3.37 4.32
N LYS A 25 1.61 4.60 4.21
CA LYS A 25 1.54 5.57 5.31
C LYS A 25 0.44 5.13 6.28
N ASN A 26 0.61 5.40 7.57
CA ASN A 26 -0.42 5.18 8.61
C ASN A 26 -0.70 3.70 8.95
N PRO A 27 0.29 2.96 9.49
CA PRO A 27 0.15 1.53 9.87
C PRO A 27 -0.97 1.25 10.90
N GLU A 28 -1.38 2.29 11.62
CA GLU A 28 -2.47 2.29 12.60
C GLU A 28 -3.82 1.98 11.97
N HIS A 29 -4.06 2.47 10.74
CA HIS A 29 -5.31 2.25 10.00
C HIS A 29 -5.43 0.80 9.48
N PHE A 30 -4.38 -0.02 9.61
CA PHE A 30 -4.37 -1.40 9.10
C PHE A 30 -4.50 -2.45 10.22
N ARG A 31 -4.57 -2.02 11.49
CA ARG A 31 -4.53 -2.92 12.65
C ARG A 31 -5.69 -3.92 12.72
N PHE A 32 -6.81 -3.62 12.05
CA PHE A 32 -7.98 -4.50 12.01
C PHE A 32 -7.93 -5.54 10.89
N LEU A 33 -6.95 -5.45 9.97
CA LEU A 33 -6.81 -6.38 8.85
C LEU A 33 -6.25 -7.72 9.30
N ARG A 34 -6.73 -8.79 8.67
CA ARG A 34 -6.22 -10.16 8.86
C ARG A 34 -5.47 -10.63 7.63
N SER A 35 -4.45 -11.47 7.83
CA SER A 35 -3.74 -12.13 6.73
C SER A 35 -4.72 -12.91 5.85
N GLY A 36 -4.55 -12.79 4.52
CA GLY A 36 -5.41 -13.43 3.53
C GLY A 36 -6.73 -12.70 3.22
N GLN A 37 -7.03 -11.60 3.91
CA GLN A 37 -8.20 -10.78 3.61
C GLN A 37 -7.97 -9.93 2.35
N ALA A 38 -8.91 -9.98 1.42
CA ALA A 38 -8.95 -9.06 0.28
C ALA A 38 -9.58 -7.73 0.69
N VAL A 39 -8.95 -6.61 0.33
CA VAL A 39 -9.44 -5.26 0.60
C VAL A 39 -9.21 -4.35 -0.60
N SER A 40 -10.09 -3.37 -0.77
CA SER A 40 -9.88 -2.23 -1.66
C SER A 40 -9.24 -1.13 -0.83
N VAL A 41 -8.20 -0.51 -1.37
CA VAL A 41 -7.47 0.59 -0.75
C VAL A 41 -7.57 1.77 -1.68
N GLU A 42 -8.01 2.91 -1.15
CA GLU A 42 -8.03 4.19 -1.85
C GLU A 42 -7.17 5.19 -1.09
N GLY A 43 -6.61 6.15 -1.82
CA GLY A 43 -5.57 7.02 -1.30
C GLY A 43 -4.76 7.68 -2.41
N GLU A 44 -3.69 8.34 -2.00
CA GLU A 44 -2.82 9.11 -2.88
C GLU A 44 -1.34 8.91 -2.52
N PHE A 45 -0.45 9.09 -3.50
CA PHE A 45 0.98 9.15 -3.22
C PHE A 45 1.31 10.48 -2.55
N ASP A 46 2.05 10.44 -1.45
CA ASP A 46 2.63 11.61 -0.80
C ASP A 46 4.01 11.89 -1.43
N PRO A 47 4.15 12.88 -2.33
CA PRO A 47 5.41 13.18 -2.99
C PRO A 47 6.41 13.89 -2.07
N ALA A 48 6.04 14.27 -0.84
CA ALA A 48 6.97 14.84 0.13
C ALA A 48 7.62 13.78 1.02
N GLN A 49 7.05 12.57 1.09
CA GLN A 49 7.60 11.47 1.87
C GLN A 49 8.18 10.38 0.98
N ARG A 50 9.27 9.78 1.45
CA ARG A 50 9.97 8.70 0.77
C ARG A 50 10.19 7.53 1.71
N ASP A 51 10.05 6.33 1.19
CA ASP A 51 10.50 5.13 1.87
C ASP A 51 12.04 5.03 1.86
N ARG A 52 12.57 3.95 2.42
CA ARG A 52 14.02 3.72 2.52
C ARG A 52 14.71 3.56 1.17
N LEU A 53 13.97 3.26 0.11
CA LEU A 53 14.47 3.08 -1.25
C LEU A 53 14.27 4.35 -2.09
N GLY A 54 13.71 5.42 -1.53
CA GLY A 54 13.46 6.65 -2.25
C GLY A 54 12.19 6.63 -3.10
N LYS A 55 11.28 5.68 -2.88
CA LYS A 55 9.95 5.66 -3.52
C LYS A 55 8.95 6.51 -2.73
N PRO A 56 7.99 7.19 -3.39
CA PRO A 56 6.93 7.89 -2.67
C PRO A 56 6.10 6.91 -1.84
N VAL A 57 5.64 7.38 -0.68
CA VAL A 57 4.79 6.58 0.21
C VAL A 57 3.33 6.76 -0.22
N TYR A 58 2.54 5.69 -0.16
CA TYR A 58 1.11 5.75 -0.46
C TYR A 58 0.30 5.98 0.83
N GLU A 59 -0.44 7.09 0.88
CA GLU A 59 -1.35 7.43 1.96
C GLU A 59 -2.73 6.83 1.72
N ALA A 60 -2.99 5.68 2.36
CA ALA A 60 -4.32 5.08 2.34
C ALA A 60 -5.30 5.93 3.17
N THR A 61 -6.30 6.49 2.50
CA THR A 61 -7.38 7.28 3.11
C THR A 61 -8.62 6.44 3.38
N GLN A 62 -8.84 5.37 2.59
CA GLN A 62 -9.96 4.45 2.77
C GLN A 62 -9.53 3.00 2.53
N ILE A 63 -10.06 2.09 3.34
CA ILE A 63 -9.87 0.64 3.19
C ILE A 63 -11.18 -0.06 3.45
N VAL A 64 -11.62 -0.86 2.49
CA VAL A 64 -12.86 -1.61 2.60
C VAL A 64 -12.63 -3.09 2.25
N PRO A 65 -13.17 -4.05 3.02
CA PRO A 65 -13.13 -5.46 2.64
C PRO A 65 -13.75 -5.69 1.26
N VAL A 66 -13.06 -6.47 0.42
CA VAL A 66 -13.59 -6.94 -0.86
C VAL A 66 -14.26 -8.29 -0.60
N GLY A 67 -15.58 -8.32 -0.75
CA GLY A 67 -16.36 -9.53 -0.52
C GLY A 67 -17.05 -9.58 0.84
N THR A 68 -18.19 -8.89 0.94
CA THR A 68 -19.36 -9.40 1.67
C THR A 68 -20.55 -9.20 0.75
N ARG A 69 -20.83 -10.23 -0.04
CA ARG A 69 -22.18 -10.54 -0.49
C ARG A 69 -22.54 -11.89 0.10
#